data_AF-A0A0D2LHC1-F1
#
_entry.id   AF-A0A0D2LHC1-F1
#
_cell.length_a   1.000
_cell.length_b   1.000
_cell.length_c   1.000
_cell.angle_alpha   90.00
_cell.angle_beta   90.00
_cell.angle_gamma   90.00
#
_symmetry.space_group_name_H-M   'P 1'
#
loop_
_entity.id
_entity.type
_entity.pdbx_description
1 polymer ?
#
loop_
_entity_poly.entity_id
_entity_poly.type
_entity_poly.pdbx_seq_one_letter_code
_entity_poly.pdbx_strand_id
1 'polypeptide(L)'
;MVEYDPELGVPVIVYTGVYLKGNEAAVAAHGLHPPDHDPGTRFVERQLGAVPADPDDPDLTHWVKLPSSVAGLPPAGVGISCWRDPFCLQRPAAAGGAGDYWVFLLASGIRGRGGAVLRFRSRHLTHGWEFDGILAQGDNAALGIKGQDWECPILARLPPRGAAAAAAPPALPAPAAGVRAEKAAMKAAAKAGKSGPLLLPCSASGASLDSAGGGGASSTSLPRTPLISADAAPPCHPLSSAASGDDGASVGAGTLVVGEGGAPGAGWSDGGALTAPVLAAAAADGGTACCSGLLADAASRMESG
;
A
#
# COMPACT_ATOMS: atom_id res chain seq x y z
N MET A 1 4.85 3.62 -1.79
CA MET A 1 4.63 4.40 -3.04
C MET A 1 5.03 5.83 -2.77
N VAL A 2 5.53 6.55 -3.79
CA VAL A 2 6.03 7.93 -3.69
C VAL A 2 5.06 8.84 -4.45
N GLU A 3 4.60 9.91 -3.81
CA GLU A 3 3.74 10.94 -4.39
C GLU A 3 4.30 12.33 -4.09
N TYR A 4 4.03 13.33 -4.93
CA TYR A 4 4.46 14.70 -4.64
C TYR A 4 3.42 15.41 -3.76
N ASP A 5 3.83 15.91 -2.59
CA ASP A 5 2.95 16.69 -1.72
C ASP A 5 3.08 18.19 -2.07
N PRO A 6 2.04 18.82 -2.64
CA PRO A 6 2.11 20.23 -2.98
C PRO A 6 2.22 21.16 -1.77
N GLU A 7 1.83 20.72 -0.56
CA GLU A 7 1.95 21.53 0.64
C GLU A 7 3.37 21.53 1.20
N LEU A 8 4.04 20.39 1.14
CA LEU A 8 5.43 20.25 1.59
C LEU A 8 6.44 20.62 0.50
N GLY A 9 6.02 20.65 -0.76
CA GLY A 9 6.88 20.95 -1.90
C GLY A 9 7.89 19.85 -2.23
N VAL A 10 7.71 18.64 -1.68
CA VAL A 10 8.64 17.51 -1.79
C VAL A 10 7.91 16.19 -2.04
N PRO A 11 8.60 15.17 -2.59
CA PRO A 11 8.09 13.81 -2.59
C PRO A 11 7.78 13.28 -1.17
N VAL A 12 6.78 12.43 -1.06
CA VAL A 12 6.36 11.77 0.17
C VAL A 12 6.15 10.29 -0.11
N ILE A 13 6.74 9.43 0.71
CA ILE A 13 6.35 8.01 0.79
C ILE A 13 5.27 7.86 1.83
N VAL A 14 4.14 7.27 1.44
CA VAL A 14 3.16 6.72 2.39
C VAL A 14 3.35 5.21 2.48
N TYR A 15 3.42 4.69 3.70
CA TYR A 15 3.71 3.28 3.98
C TYR A 15 3.08 2.79 5.28
N THR A 16 2.99 1.47 5.46
CA THR A 16 2.51 0.89 6.71
C THR A 16 3.67 0.70 7.70
N GLY A 17 3.62 1.42 8.82
CA GLY A 17 4.43 1.14 10.00
C GLY A 17 3.81 0.02 10.83
N VAL A 18 4.66 -0.86 11.35
CA VAL A 18 4.23 -2.04 12.11
C VAL A 18 5.05 -2.17 13.39
N TYR A 19 4.39 -2.49 14.50
CA TYR A 19 5.03 -3.02 15.70
C TYR A 19 4.19 -4.14 16.32
N LEU A 20 4.84 -5.00 17.10
CA LEU A 20 4.17 -6.09 17.81
C LEU A 20 3.42 -5.55 19.04
N LYS A 21 2.21 -6.04 19.29
CA LYS A 21 1.45 -5.71 20.50
C LYS A 21 2.17 -6.16 21.79
N GLY A 22 3.00 -7.20 21.70
CA GLY A 22 3.85 -7.67 22.79
C GLY A 22 5.13 -6.85 23.01
N ASN A 23 5.43 -5.85 22.17
CA ASN A 23 6.58 -4.97 22.38
C ASN A 23 6.19 -3.81 23.29
N GLU A 24 6.44 -3.96 24.60
CA GLU A 24 6.08 -2.97 25.62
C GLU A 24 6.66 -1.58 25.34
N ALA A 25 7.91 -1.49 24.87
CA ALA A 25 8.53 -0.20 24.56
C ALA A 25 7.84 0.51 23.38
N ALA A 26 7.49 -0.23 22.33
CA ALA A 26 6.75 0.32 21.19
C ALA A 26 5.32 0.71 21.59
N VAL A 27 4.65 -0.10 22.41
CA VAL A 27 3.32 0.21 22.94
C VAL A 27 3.34 1.43 23.86
N ALA A 28 4.36 1.59 24.70
CA ALA A 28 4.53 2.79 25.52
C ALA A 28 4.76 4.05 24.66
N ALA A 29 5.53 3.93 23.58
CA ALA A 29 5.82 5.04 22.68
C ALA A 29 4.66 5.43 21.75
N HIS A 30 3.84 4.45 21.33
CA HIS A 30 2.88 4.64 20.24
C HIS A 30 1.44 4.24 20.60
N GLY A 31 1.19 3.69 21.78
CA GLY A 31 -0.11 3.21 22.21
C GLY A 31 -0.59 1.94 21.49
N LEU A 32 -1.77 1.45 21.87
CA LEU A 32 -2.54 0.46 21.11
C LEU A 32 -3.67 1.16 20.36
N HIS A 33 -4.25 0.48 19.38
CA HIS A 33 -5.55 0.90 18.85
C HIS A 33 -6.62 0.71 19.96
N PRO A 34 -7.59 1.64 20.07
CA PRO A 34 -8.78 1.39 20.88
C PRO A 34 -9.49 0.09 20.44
N PRO A 35 -10.18 -0.61 21.35
CA PRO A 35 -10.77 -1.93 21.04
C PRO A 35 -11.74 -1.95 19.85
N ASP A 36 -12.51 -0.88 19.65
CA ASP A 36 -13.46 -0.71 18.54
C ASP A 36 -12.79 -0.43 17.18
N HIS A 37 -11.53 -0.01 17.22
CA HIS A 37 -10.67 0.23 16.06
C HIS A 37 -9.64 -0.90 15.83
N ASP A 38 -9.57 -1.92 16.69
CA ASP A 38 -8.54 -2.95 16.63
C ASP A 38 -8.89 -4.07 15.60
N PRO A 39 -8.04 -4.29 14.57
CA PRO A 39 -8.18 -5.42 13.65
C PRO A 39 -7.93 -6.78 14.30
N GLY A 40 -7.54 -6.84 15.57
CA GLY A 40 -7.41 -8.08 16.34
C GLY A 40 -6.19 -8.90 15.93
N THR A 41 -5.26 -8.33 15.17
CA THR A 41 -4.02 -8.98 14.76
C THR A 41 -2.98 -8.93 15.88
N ARG A 42 -1.89 -9.69 15.74
CA ARG A 42 -0.73 -9.62 16.66
C ARG A 42 0.08 -8.31 16.53
N PHE A 43 -0.21 -7.53 15.51
CA PHE A 43 0.50 -6.33 15.14
C PHE A 43 -0.37 -5.10 15.37
N VAL A 44 0.27 -3.94 15.55
CA VAL A 44 -0.38 -2.66 15.36
C VAL A 44 0.12 -2.09 14.04
N GLU A 45 -0.80 -1.93 13.10
CA GLU A 45 -0.54 -1.34 11.79
C GLU A 45 -0.95 0.14 11.81
N ARG A 46 -0.08 1.03 11.33
CA ARG A 46 -0.31 2.48 11.23
C ARG A 46 0.13 2.96 9.85
N GLN A 47 -0.57 3.95 9.29
CA GLN A 47 -0.14 4.56 8.03
C GLN A 47 0.76 5.75 8.35
N LEU A 48 2.01 5.66 7.92
CA LEU A 48 3.07 6.63 8.19
C LEU A 48 3.50 7.32 6.90
N GLY A 49 4.18 8.46 7.06
CA GLY A 49 4.78 9.19 5.96
C GLY A 49 6.29 9.34 6.14
N ALA A 50 7.01 9.52 5.05
CA ALA A 50 8.40 9.93 5.05
C ALA A 50 8.69 10.87 3.89
N VAL A 51 9.60 11.83 4.08
CA VAL A 51 10.08 12.77 3.07
C VAL A 51 11.57 12.51 2.79
N PRO A 52 12.11 12.90 1.63
CA PRO A 52 13.55 12.83 1.38
C PRO A 52 14.33 13.60 2.44
N ALA A 53 15.46 13.06 2.86
CA ALA A 53 16.42 13.80 3.69
C ALA A 53 17.04 14.96 2.90
N ASP A 54 17.23 14.76 1.60
CA ASP A 54 17.66 15.75 0.61
C ASP A 54 16.67 15.72 -0.58
N PRO A 55 15.82 16.75 -0.76
CA PRO A 55 14.88 16.82 -1.88
C PRO A 55 15.55 16.94 -3.26
N ASP A 56 16.82 17.35 -3.31
CA ASP A 56 17.57 17.52 -4.55
C ASP A 56 18.35 16.25 -4.94
N ASP A 57 18.34 15.19 -4.11
CA ASP A 57 18.93 13.90 -4.44
C ASP A 57 18.14 13.24 -5.59
N PRO A 58 18.74 13.08 -6.80
CA PRO A 58 18.03 12.52 -7.94
C PRO A 58 17.62 11.06 -7.73
N ASP A 59 18.30 10.35 -6.81
CA ASP A 59 18.06 8.94 -6.52
C ASP A 59 17.18 8.73 -5.28
N LEU A 60 16.85 9.81 -4.55
CA LEU A 60 16.04 9.81 -3.32
C LEU A 60 16.45 8.67 -2.35
N THR A 61 17.74 8.60 -2.02
CA THR A 61 18.35 7.46 -1.33
C THR A 61 18.04 7.42 0.17
N HIS A 62 17.73 8.57 0.78
CA HIS A 62 17.51 8.71 2.21
C HIS A 62 16.17 9.37 2.53
N TRP A 63 15.45 8.81 3.50
CA TRP A 63 14.10 9.25 3.88
C TRP A 63 14.00 9.48 5.39
N VAL A 64 13.36 10.58 5.77
CA VAL A 64 13.07 10.98 7.15
C VAL A 64 11.58 10.78 7.41
N LYS A 65 11.27 10.02 8.46
CA LYS A 65 9.87 9.77 8.86
C LYS A 65 9.22 11.07 9.32
N LEU A 66 7.97 11.28 8.92
CA LEU A 66 7.13 12.34 9.48
C LEU A 66 6.87 12.06 10.96
N PRO A 67 6.71 13.10 11.79
CA PRO A 67 6.50 12.95 13.23
C PRO A 67 5.13 12.37 13.60
N SER A 68 4.19 12.32 12.66
CA SER A 68 2.81 11.88 12.89
C SER A 68 2.36 10.89 11.83
N SER A 69 1.38 10.05 12.18
CA SER A 69 0.74 9.15 11.21
C SER A 69 -0.02 9.96 10.17
N VAL A 70 0.04 9.49 8.92
CA VAL A 70 -0.64 10.11 7.78
C VAL A 70 -2.15 9.91 7.90
N ALA A 71 -2.58 8.67 8.16
CA ALA A 71 -3.99 8.35 8.37
C ALA A 71 -4.31 8.15 9.85
N GLY A 72 -5.59 8.30 10.18
CA GLY A 72 -6.12 8.04 11.51
C GLY A 72 -6.16 6.56 11.89
N LEU A 73 -7.02 6.23 12.86
CA LEU A 73 -7.25 4.86 13.29
C LEU A 73 -7.99 4.04 12.21
N PRO A 74 -7.83 2.71 12.20
CA PRO A 74 -8.64 1.86 11.33
C PRO A 74 -10.13 2.08 11.60
N PRO A 75 -11.06 2.04 10.63
CA PRO A 75 -12.44 2.48 10.82
C PRO A 75 -13.19 1.60 11.84
N ALA A 76 -13.77 2.24 12.86
CA ALA A 76 -14.50 1.53 13.91
C ALA A 76 -15.75 0.82 13.38
N GLY A 77 -16.06 -0.34 13.96
CA GLY A 77 -17.28 -1.09 13.66
C GLY A 77 -17.35 -1.76 12.28
N VAL A 78 -16.35 -1.58 11.40
CA VAL A 78 -16.32 -2.22 10.07
C VAL A 78 -15.95 -3.70 10.15
N GLY A 79 -15.27 -4.13 11.23
CA GLY A 79 -14.91 -5.53 11.43
C GLY A 79 -13.79 -6.00 10.51
N ILE A 80 -12.79 -5.14 10.28
CA ILE A 80 -11.66 -5.44 9.39
C ILE A 80 -10.67 -6.45 9.99
N SER A 81 -9.96 -7.21 9.16
CA SER A 81 -8.93 -8.17 9.57
C SER A 81 -7.50 -7.66 9.43
N CYS A 82 -7.25 -6.65 8.58
CA CYS A 82 -5.97 -5.94 8.52
C CYS A 82 -6.09 -4.51 7.99
N TRP A 83 -5.00 -3.76 8.08
CA TRP A 83 -4.93 -2.32 7.82
C TRP A 83 -3.57 -1.95 7.22
N ARG A 84 -3.33 -2.30 5.96
CA ARG A 84 -1.98 -2.18 5.35
C ARG A 84 -2.00 -1.92 3.84
N ASP A 85 -0.79 -1.81 3.30
CA ASP A 85 -0.47 -1.63 1.87
C ASP A 85 -1.17 -0.45 1.21
N PRO A 86 -0.81 0.78 1.61
CA PRO A 86 -1.39 1.99 1.04
C PRO A 86 -1.12 2.16 -0.45
N PHE A 87 -2.16 2.52 -1.19
CA PHE A 87 -2.08 3.04 -2.57
C PHE A 87 -2.83 4.38 -2.65
N CYS A 88 -2.10 5.46 -2.90
CA CYS A 88 -2.65 6.81 -3.08
C CYS A 88 -2.80 7.12 -4.56
N LEU A 89 -3.72 8.03 -4.87
CA LEU A 89 -3.72 8.75 -6.13
C LEU A 89 -4.42 10.09 -5.95
N GLN A 90 -3.95 11.11 -6.66
CA GLN A 90 -4.67 12.38 -6.76
C GLN A 90 -5.83 12.24 -7.76
N ARG A 91 -6.97 12.84 -7.43
CA ARG A 91 -8.16 12.92 -8.27
C ARG A 91 -8.54 14.38 -8.48
N PRO A 92 -8.90 14.77 -9.71
CA PRO A 92 -9.56 16.04 -9.90
C PRO A 92 -10.90 16.02 -9.17
N ALA A 93 -11.33 17.18 -8.65
CA ALA A 93 -12.69 17.34 -8.14
C ALA A 93 -13.71 16.86 -9.19
N ALA A 94 -14.82 16.28 -8.72
CA ALA A 94 -15.98 16.06 -9.57
C ALA A 94 -16.39 17.39 -10.22
N ALA A 95 -17.00 17.34 -11.42
CA ALA A 95 -17.42 18.56 -12.11
C ALA A 95 -18.33 19.41 -11.20
N GLY A 96 -17.85 20.58 -10.78
CA GLY A 96 -18.53 21.48 -9.83
C GLY A 96 -18.05 21.41 -8.37
N GLY A 97 -17.12 20.51 -8.04
CA GLY A 97 -16.42 20.45 -6.75
C GLY A 97 -15.21 21.40 -6.69
N ALA A 98 -14.83 21.79 -5.48
CA ALA A 98 -13.66 22.64 -5.25
C ALA A 98 -12.39 21.80 -4.99
N GLY A 99 -11.41 21.95 -5.88
CA GLY A 99 -10.03 21.48 -5.69
C GLY A 99 -9.81 19.99 -5.94
N ASP A 100 -8.57 19.63 -6.23
CA ASP A 100 -8.16 18.24 -6.30
C ASP A 100 -8.23 17.60 -4.90
N TYR A 101 -8.49 16.30 -4.85
CA TYR A 101 -8.49 15.53 -3.62
C TYR A 101 -7.66 14.26 -3.80
N TRP A 102 -7.16 13.72 -2.69
CA TRP A 102 -6.42 12.48 -2.65
C TRP A 102 -7.36 11.34 -2.31
N VAL A 103 -7.17 10.20 -2.98
CA VAL A 103 -7.79 8.92 -2.65
C VAL A 103 -6.70 7.99 -2.12
N PHE A 104 -7.03 7.27 -1.05
CA PHE A 104 -6.14 6.34 -0.38
C PHE A 104 -6.83 5.00 -0.23
N LEU A 105 -6.25 3.98 -0.84
CA LEU A 105 -6.73 2.62 -0.81
C LEU A 105 -5.88 1.83 0.18
N LEU A 106 -6.54 1.04 1.01
CA LEU A 106 -5.88 0.12 1.94
C LEU A 106 -6.37 -1.29 1.71
N ALA A 107 -5.42 -2.22 1.73
CA ALA A 107 -5.68 -3.64 1.71
C ALA A 107 -6.26 -4.08 3.06
N SER A 108 -7.28 -4.91 3.00
CA SER A 108 -7.98 -5.39 4.17
C SER A 108 -8.70 -6.72 3.89
N GLY A 109 -9.41 -7.18 4.89
CA GLY A 109 -10.48 -8.17 4.77
C GLY A 109 -11.62 -7.80 5.71
N ILE A 110 -12.80 -8.35 5.46
CA ILE A 110 -13.95 -8.30 6.35
C ILE A 110 -14.05 -9.66 7.04
N ARG A 111 -13.98 -9.66 8.38
CA ARG A 111 -14.00 -10.89 9.16
C ARG A 111 -15.20 -11.75 8.82
N GLY A 112 -14.95 -13.03 8.57
CA GLY A 112 -15.98 -14.00 8.20
C GLY A 112 -16.49 -13.91 6.76
N ARG A 113 -15.95 -13.01 5.92
CA ARG A 113 -16.36 -12.87 4.51
C ARG A 113 -15.19 -13.09 3.53
N GLY A 114 -14.15 -12.29 3.64
CA GLY A 114 -13.04 -12.34 2.68
C GLY A 114 -12.37 -10.98 2.48
N GLY A 115 -11.55 -10.89 1.44
CA GLY A 115 -10.73 -9.70 1.24
C GLY A 115 -11.53 -8.46 0.82
N ALA A 116 -10.98 -7.29 1.12
CA ALA A 116 -11.59 -6.00 0.86
C ALA A 116 -10.54 -4.93 0.54
N VAL A 117 -10.96 -3.92 -0.20
CA VAL A 117 -10.22 -2.66 -0.40
C VAL A 117 -11.01 -1.56 0.27
N LEU A 118 -10.40 -0.94 1.29
CA LEU A 118 -10.95 0.22 1.97
C LEU A 118 -10.57 1.49 1.21
N ARG A 119 -11.46 2.48 1.18
CA ARG A 119 -11.22 3.77 0.55
C ARG A 119 -11.24 4.88 1.58
N PHE A 120 -10.31 5.79 1.45
CA PHE A 120 -10.20 7.02 2.21
C PHE A 120 -10.03 8.19 1.27
N ARG A 121 -10.42 9.38 1.74
CA ARG A 121 -10.27 10.63 1.00
C ARG A 121 -9.67 11.71 1.88
N SER A 122 -8.91 12.62 1.28
CA SER A 122 -8.41 13.83 1.94
C SER A 122 -8.18 14.94 0.93
N ARG A 123 -8.11 16.19 1.38
CA ARG A 123 -7.57 17.30 0.58
C ARG A 123 -6.04 17.38 0.65
N HIS A 124 -5.44 16.69 1.61
CA HIS A 124 -4.03 16.76 1.93
C HIS A 124 -3.43 15.36 1.90
N LEU A 125 -2.25 15.19 1.32
CA LEU A 125 -1.62 13.87 1.21
C LEU A 125 -1.20 13.33 2.58
N THR A 126 -0.78 14.21 3.48
CA THR A 126 -0.12 13.84 4.75
C THR A 126 -1.01 13.91 5.98
N HIS A 127 -2.25 14.38 5.86
CA HIS A 127 -3.20 14.50 6.97
C HIS A 127 -4.66 14.58 6.47
N GLY A 128 -5.64 14.67 7.38
CA GLY A 128 -7.04 14.93 7.03
C GLY A 128 -7.79 13.76 6.38
N TRP A 129 -7.28 12.54 6.47
CA TRP A 129 -7.90 11.36 5.86
C TRP A 129 -9.18 10.93 6.57
N GLU A 130 -10.26 10.83 5.79
CA GLU A 130 -11.57 10.35 6.22
C GLU A 130 -11.88 9.00 5.56
N PHE A 131 -12.52 8.10 6.31
CA PHE A 131 -13.04 6.85 5.74
C PHE A 131 -14.17 7.14 4.76
N ASP A 132 -14.02 6.66 3.53
CA ASP A 132 -14.93 6.85 2.40
C ASP A 132 -15.42 5.49 1.87
N GLY A 133 -15.67 4.57 2.80
CA GLY A 133 -16.32 3.28 2.55
C GLY A 133 -15.42 2.17 2.02
N ILE A 134 -16.07 1.05 1.67
CA ILE A 134 -15.43 -0.12 1.07
C ILE A 134 -15.55 0.00 -0.46
N LEU A 135 -14.41 0.09 -1.15
CA LEU A 135 -14.39 0.20 -2.61
C LEU A 135 -14.73 -1.14 -3.28
N ALA A 136 -14.15 -2.22 -2.77
CA ALA A 136 -14.34 -3.57 -3.28
C ALA A 136 -14.28 -4.57 -2.13
N GLN A 137 -15.05 -5.65 -2.26
CA GLN A 137 -15.04 -6.77 -1.32
C GLN A 137 -15.34 -8.07 -2.07
N GLY A 138 -14.78 -9.17 -1.60
CA GLY A 138 -15.06 -10.50 -2.12
C GLY A 138 -15.48 -11.45 -1.01
N ASP A 139 -16.37 -12.38 -1.35
CA ASP A 139 -16.56 -13.60 -0.57
C ASP A 139 -15.49 -14.59 -0.99
N ASN A 140 -14.49 -14.80 -0.14
CA ASN A 140 -13.38 -15.68 -0.46
C ASN A 140 -13.83 -17.14 -0.61
N ALA A 141 -14.86 -17.58 0.12
CA ALA A 141 -15.40 -18.93 0.00
C ALA A 141 -16.10 -19.12 -1.36
N ALA A 142 -16.92 -18.16 -1.78
CA ALA A 142 -17.56 -18.19 -3.09
C ALA A 142 -16.55 -18.13 -4.26
N LEU A 143 -15.43 -17.44 -4.06
CA LEU A 143 -14.34 -17.34 -5.04
C LEU A 143 -13.35 -18.52 -4.99
N GLY A 144 -13.48 -19.43 -4.03
CA GLY A 144 -12.52 -20.52 -3.81
C GLY A 144 -11.11 -20.04 -3.42
N ILE A 145 -11.00 -18.81 -2.89
CA ILE A 145 -9.74 -18.19 -2.48
C ILE A 145 -9.48 -18.54 -1.01
N LYS A 146 -8.25 -18.92 -0.69
CA LYS A 146 -7.80 -19.11 0.69
C LYS A 146 -7.29 -17.80 1.26
N GLY A 147 -7.54 -17.56 2.55
CA GLY A 147 -7.10 -16.36 3.27
C GLY A 147 -8.25 -15.47 3.70
N GLN A 148 -7.94 -14.49 4.54
CA GLN A 148 -8.92 -13.52 5.07
C GLN A 148 -8.82 -12.15 4.40
N ASP A 149 -7.66 -11.82 3.84
CA ASP A 149 -7.31 -10.47 3.41
C ASP A 149 -7.02 -10.42 1.91
N TRP A 150 -7.21 -9.25 1.31
CA TRP A 150 -6.54 -8.87 0.06
C TRP A 150 -5.33 -7.98 0.40
N GLU A 151 -4.30 -8.03 -0.45
CA GLU A 151 -3.01 -7.36 -0.22
C GLU A 151 -2.62 -6.52 -1.45
N CYS A 152 -1.82 -5.47 -1.23
CA CYS A 152 -1.25 -4.61 -2.27
C CYS A 152 -2.26 -4.13 -3.34
N PRO A 153 -3.34 -3.41 -2.99
CA PRO A 153 -4.27 -2.88 -3.97
C PRO A 153 -3.55 -1.93 -4.94
N ILE A 154 -3.88 -2.03 -6.22
CA ILE A 154 -3.44 -1.10 -7.25
C ILE A 154 -4.67 -0.66 -8.02
N LEU A 155 -4.86 0.65 -8.15
CA LEU A 155 -5.90 1.21 -9.02
C LEU A 155 -5.24 1.78 -10.28
N ALA A 156 -5.57 1.18 -11.42
CA ALA A 156 -5.10 1.63 -12.72
C ALA A 156 -6.27 1.87 -13.67
N ARG A 157 -6.21 2.96 -14.43
CA ARG A 157 -7.16 3.20 -15.52
C ARG A 157 -6.77 2.33 -16.71
N LEU A 158 -7.63 1.40 -17.07
CA LEU A 158 -7.47 0.63 -18.29
C LEU A 158 -8.02 1.41 -19.50
N PRO A 159 -7.41 1.28 -20.69
CA PRO A 159 -8.01 1.81 -21.90
C PRO A 159 -9.37 1.12 -22.14
N PRO A 160 -10.34 1.80 -22.79
CA PRO A 160 -11.60 1.18 -23.17
C PRO A 160 -11.37 -0.12 -23.93
N ARG A 161 -12.13 -1.16 -23.58
CA ARG A 161 -12.06 -2.46 -24.25
C ARG A 161 -12.35 -2.26 -25.75
N GLY A 162 -11.38 -2.59 -26.61
CA GLY A 162 -11.44 -2.36 -28.05
C GLY A 162 -10.54 -1.23 -28.59
N ALA A 163 -10.15 -0.26 -27.76
CA ALA A 163 -9.18 0.77 -28.17
C ALA A 163 -7.77 0.19 -28.40
N ALA A 164 -7.40 -0.86 -27.64
CA ALA A 164 -6.11 -1.55 -27.78
C ALA A 164 -6.02 -2.43 -29.04
N ALA A 165 -7.13 -2.76 -29.70
CA ALA A 165 -7.10 -3.59 -30.92
C ALA A 165 -6.61 -2.81 -32.16
N ALA A 166 -6.60 -1.48 -32.12
CA ALA A 166 -6.21 -0.65 -33.26
C ALA A 166 -4.73 -0.24 -33.25
N ALA A 167 -4.07 -0.25 -32.09
CA ALA A 167 -2.64 0.00 -32.00
C ALA A 167 -1.90 -1.34 -32.04
N ALA A 168 -1.39 -1.73 -33.20
CA ALA A 168 -0.37 -2.76 -33.26
C ALA A 168 0.71 -2.39 -32.23
N PRO A 169 1.16 -3.32 -31.37
CA PRO A 169 2.21 -3.02 -30.41
C PRO A 169 3.37 -2.39 -31.17
N PRO A 170 3.96 -1.28 -30.68
CA PRO A 170 5.11 -0.70 -31.34
C PRO A 170 6.12 -1.83 -31.54
N ALA A 171 6.54 -2.04 -32.79
CA ALA A 171 7.53 -3.06 -33.10
C ALA A 171 8.67 -2.87 -32.10
N LEU A 172 8.95 -3.89 -31.28
CA LEU A 172 10.06 -3.85 -30.34
C LEU A 172 11.27 -3.37 -31.14
N PRO A 173 11.98 -2.31 -30.69
CA PRO A 173 13.16 -1.86 -31.41
C PRO A 173 14.05 -3.08 -31.59
N ALA A 174 14.45 -3.33 -32.85
CA ALA A 174 15.36 -4.42 -33.15
C ALA A 174 16.53 -4.32 -32.15
N PRO A 175 16.91 -5.41 -31.47
CA PRO A 175 17.91 -5.37 -30.41
C PRO A 175 19.12 -4.62 -30.96
N ALA A 176 19.46 -3.49 -30.33
CA ALA A 176 20.60 -2.69 -30.75
C ALA A 176 21.82 -3.62 -30.82
N ALA A 177 22.52 -3.61 -31.96
CA ALA A 177 23.62 -4.52 -32.23
C ALA A 177 24.72 -4.54 -31.15
N GLY A 178 24.72 -3.56 -30.23
CA GLY A 178 25.63 -3.44 -29.10
C GLY A 178 25.46 -4.47 -27.97
N VAL A 179 24.26 -5.01 -27.70
CA VAL A 179 24.08 -5.95 -26.56
C VAL A 179 24.78 -7.31 -26.82
N ARG A 180 24.96 -7.69 -28.10
CA ARG A 180 25.79 -8.85 -28.45
C ARG A 180 27.29 -8.59 -28.24
N ALA A 181 27.75 -7.35 -28.34
CA ALA A 181 29.16 -7.00 -28.17
C ALA A 181 29.61 -7.08 -26.71
N GLU A 182 28.80 -6.60 -25.76
CA GLU A 182 29.12 -6.71 -24.32
C GLU A 182 29.17 -8.16 -23.84
N LYS A 183 28.20 -8.98 -24.25
CA LYS A 183 28.17 -10.40 -23.86
C LYS A 183 29.34 -11.19 -24.49
N ALA A 184 29.83 -10.78 -25.65
CA ALA A 184 31.04 -11.32 -26.27
C ALA A 184 32.31 -10.86 -25.55
N ALA A 185 32.41 -9.58 -25.17
CA ALA A 185 33.54 -9.02 -24.42
C ALA A 185 33.69 -9.65 -23.03
N MET A 186 32.59 -9.82 -22.30
CA MET A 186 32.57 -10.43 -20.97
C MET A 186 32.95 -11.92 -21.02
N LYS A 187 32.54 -12.63 -22.09
CA LYS A 187 32.92 -14.03 -22.33
C LYS A 187 34.39 -14.19 -22.78
N ALA A 188 34.95 -13.19 -23.48
CA ALA A 188 36.36 -13.15 -23.84
C ALA A 188 37.26 -12.87 -22.63
N ALA A 189 36.87 -11.93 -21.75
CA ALA A 189 37.58 -11.64 -20.49
C ALA A 189 37.62 -12.85 -19.55
N ALA A 190 36.50 -13.58 -19.42
CA ALA A 190 36.44 -14.80 -18.61
C ALA A 190 37.31 -15.96 -19.14
N LYS A 191 37.65 -15.96 -20.44
CA LYS A 191 38.51 -16.99 -21.05
C LYS A 191 40.00 -16.64 -20.94
N ALA A 192 40.35 -15.37 -20.78
CA ALA A 192 41.74 -14.91 -20.62
C ALA A 192 42.29 -15.06 -19.19
N GLY A 193 41.43 -15.20 -18.17
CA GLY A 193 41.84 -15.24 -16.75
C GLY A 193 42.32 -16.59 -16.20
N LYS A 194 42.64 -17.60 -17.02
CA LYS A 194 42.94 -18.98 -16.55
C LYS A 194 44.41 -19.40 -16.55
N SER A 195 45.36 -18.48 -16.64
CA SER A 195 46.79 -18.82 -16.55
C SER A 195 47.56 -17.90 -15.60
N GLY A 196 47.93 -18.46 -14.45
CA GLY A 196 49.09 -18.03 -13.67
C GLY A 196 48.78 -17.40 -12.31
N PRO A 197 49.46 -17.82 -11.21
CA PRO A 197 49.43 -17.12 -9.95
C PRO A 197 50.21 -15.81 -10.06
N LEU A 198 49.53 -14.68 -9.93
CA LEU A 198 50.16 -13.37 -9.77
C LEU A 198 50.62 -13.21 -8.32
N LEU A 199 51.94 -13.26 -8.13
CA LEU A 199 52.61 -12.82 -6.91
C LEU A 199 52.34 -11.31 -6.72
N LEU A 200 51.74 -10.96 -5.60
CA LEU A 200 51.61 -9.57 -5.12
C LEU A 200 52.97 -9.10 -4.57
N PRO A 201 53.55 -7.99 -5.05
CA PRO A 201 54.60 -7.31 -4.32
C PRO A 201 53.98 -6.42 -3.23
N CYS A 202 54.34 -6.71 -1.98
CA CYS A 202 54.17 -5.79 -0.86
C CYS A 202 55.15 -4.62 -1.04
N SER A 203 54.64 -3.42 -1.31
CA SER A 203 55.44 -2.20 -1.23
C SER A 203 54.85 -1.28 -0.18
N ALA A 204 55.50 -1.27 0.98
CA ALA A 204 55.38 -0.22 1.98
C ALA A 204 56.03 1.06 1.43
N SER A 205 55.35 2.19 1.56
CA SER A 205 55.98 3.51 1.58
C SER A 205 55.08 4.45 2.36
N GLY A 206 55.57 4.85 3.53
CA GLY A 206 55.02 5.97 4.27
C GLY A 206 55.42 7.28 3.58
N ALA A 207 54.53 8.25 3.63
CA ALA A 207 54.87 9.65 3.53
C ALA A 207 53.88 10.45 4.38
N SER A 208 54.40 10.94 5.49
CA SER A 208 53.86 12.01 6.31
C SER A 208 53.86 13.31 5.51
N LEU A 209 52.75 14.04 5.51
CA LEU A 209 52.73 15.48 5.21
C LEU A 209 51.77 16.18 6.16
N ASP A 210 52.35 16.99 7.03
CA ASP A 210 51.71 17.98 7.87
C ASP A 210 51.33 19.23 7.07
N SER A 211 50.33 19.93 7.63
CA SER A 211 50.14 21.38 7.68
C SER A 211 49.40 22.14 6.56
N ALA A 212 48.21 22.60 6.98
CA ALA A 212 47.83 24.02 7.18
C ALA A 212 47.17 24.85 6.05
N GLY A 213 46.09 25.53 6.46
CA GLY A 213 45.44 26.69 5.82
C GLY A 213 44.21 26.30 5.00
N GLY A 214 43.01 26.87 5.14
CA GLY A 214 42.55 28.04 5.87
C GLY A 214 41.36 28.63 5.10
N GLY A 215 40.30 29.03 5.81
CA GLY A 215 39.35 30.06 5.38
C GLY A 215 38.06 29.59 4.68
N GLY A 216 36.96 30.25 5.04
CA GLY A 216 35.81 30.43 4.14
C GLY A 216 34.46 29.95 4.66
N ALA A 217 33.93 30.62 5.68
CA ALA A 217 32.56 30.46 6.13
C ALA A 217 31.55 30.91 5.05
N SER A 218 30.46 30.14 4.87
CA SER A 218 29.10 30.63 4.57
C SER A 218 28.12 29.46 4.65
N SER A 219 27.63 29.16 5.86
CA SER A 219 26.51 28.25 6.07
C SER A 219 25.22 29.07 6.17
N THR A 220 24.36 28.99 5.16
CA THR A 220 22.96 29.42 5.26
C THR A 220 22.20 28.42 6.11
N SER A 221 21.96 28.77 7.37
CA SER A 221 21.15 28.01 8.30
C SER A 221 19.66 28.14 7.97
N LEU A 222 18.98 27.01 7.74
CA LEU A 222 17.52 26.95 7.76
C LEU A 222 17.00 27.09 9.20
N PRO A 223 15.79 27.67 9.41
CA PRO A 223 15.26 27.91 10.74
C PRO A 223 14.92 26.60 11.46
N ARG A 224 15.58 26.37 12.60
CA ARG A 224 15.20 25.35 13.58
C ARG A 224 13.94 25.80 14.31
N THR A 225 12.83 25.08 14.12
CA THR A 225 11.66 25.13 14.98
C THR A 225 11.96 24.46 16.33
N PRO A 226 11.48 24.99 17.47
CA PRO A 226 11.76 24.41 18.77
C PRO A 226 10.96 23.12 19.00
N LEU A 227 11.66 22.08 19.46
CA LEU A 227 11.09 20.84 19.93
C LEU A 227 10.39 21.09 21.28
N ILE A 228 9.07 20.92 21.35
CA ILE A 228 8.31 20.97 22.60
C ILE A 228 8.56 19.65 23.35
N SER A 229 9.10 19.76 24.57
CA SER A 229 9.28 18.66 25.51
C SER A 229 7.93 18.34 26.17
N ALA A 230 7.51 17.08 26.13
CA ALA A 230 6.31 16.60 26.82
C ALA A 230 6.73 15.79 28.05
N ASP A 231 6.27 16.26 29.21
CA ASP A 231 6.45 15.67 30.53
C ASP A 231 5.70 14.33 30.72
N ALA A 232 6.16 13.60 31.72
CA ALA A 232 5.86 12.21 32.05
C ALA A 232 4.40 11.88 32.40
N ALA A 233 3.98 10.65 32.07
CA ALA A 233 2.73 10.02 32.52
C ALA A 233 2.99 8.94 33.61
N PRO A 234 2.05 8.73 34.56
CA PRO A 234 2.20 7.84 35.73
C PRO A 234 1.89 6.34 35.42
N PRO A 235 2.25 5.40 36.32
CA PRO A 235 2.27 3.96 36.02
C PRO A 235 0.90 3.28 36.07
N CYS A 236 0.66 2.38 35.11
CA CYS A 236 -0.50 1.49 35.05
C CYS A 236 -0.16 0.06 35.52
N HIS A 237 -1.12 -0.56 36.21
CA HIS A 237 -1.07 -1.93 36.76
C HIS A 237 -1.19 -3.03 35.68
N PRO A 238 -0.70 -4.26 35.94
CA PRO A 238 -0.67 -5.32 34.94
C PRO A 238 -2.01 -6.05 34.80
N LEU A 239 -2.36 -6.40 33.55
CA LEU A 239 -3.41 -7.36 33.23
C LEU A 239 -2.82 -8.59 32.53
N SER A 240 -3.35 -9.75 32.93
CA SER A 240 -2.93 -11.10 32.56
C SER A 240 -3.32 -11.47 31.13
N SER A 241 -2.42 -12.16 30.42
CA SER A 241 -2.57 -12.63 29.04
C SER A 241 -3.11 -14.06 28.96
N ALA A 242 -4.04 -14.31 28.04
CA ALA A 242 -4.35 -15.64 27.51
C ALA A 242 -4.00 -15.68 26.01
N ALA A 243 -3.36 -16.78 25.58
CA ALA A 243 -2.77 -16.97 24.27
C ALA A 243 -3.74 -17.58 23.25
N SER A 244 -3.59 -17.21 21.99
CA SER A 244 -4.06 -17.98 20.83
C SER A 244 -3.09 -17.77 19.67
N GLY A 245 -2.53 -18.86 19.16
CA GLY A 245 -1.63 -18.87 18.01
C GLY A 245 -2.38 -18.96 16.70
N ASP A 246 -1.79 -18.43 15.64
CA ASP A 246 -2.13 -18.81 14.27
C ASP A 246 -0.96 -18.57 13.31
N ASP A 247 -0.74 -19.54 12.43
CA ASP A 247 0.32 -19.62 11.42
C ASP A 247 -0.16 -19.03 10.09
N GLY A 248 0.47 -17.95 9.64
CA GLY A 248 0.16 -17.28 8.37
C GLY A 248 1.11 -17.70 7.25
N ALA A 249 0.57 -18.32 6.19
CA ALA A 249 1.23 -18.48 4.91
C ALA A 249 0.59 -17.52 3.88
N SER A 250 1.42 -16.69 3.22
CA SER A 250 1.01 -15.75 2.17
C SER A 250 0.80 -16.46 0.82
N VAL A 251 -0.24 -16.11 0.06
CA VAL A 251 -0.48 -16.60 -1.31
C VAL A 251 -0.81 -15.42 -2.24
N GLY A 252 -0.37 -15.52 -3.50
CA GLY A 252 -0.10 -14.41 -4.42
C GLY A 252 -1.28 -13.59 -4.98
N ALA A 253 -0.91 -12.49 -5.62
CA ALA A 253 -1.76 -11.42 -6.13
C ALA A 253 -2.82 -11.90 -7.15
N GLY A 254 -4.11 -11.70 -6.83
CA GLY A 254 -5.22 -11.80 -7.76
C GLY A 254 -5.56 -10.43 -8.38
N THR A 255 -5.81 -10.37 -9.68
CA THR A 255 -6.33 -9.16 -10.34
C THR A 255 -7.86 -9.22 -10.39
N LEU A 256 -8.53 -8.30 -9.69
CA LEU A 256 -9.97 -8.10 -9.79
C LEU A 256 -10.26 -6.93 -10.76
N VAL A 257 -11.07 -7.18 -11.79
CA VAL A 257 -11.56 -6.15 -12.70
C VAL A 257 -12.99 -5.79 -12.30
N VAL A 258 -13.18 -4.60 -11.73
CA VAL A 258 -14.53 -4.05 -11.50
C VAL A 258 -14.98 -3.37 -12.79
N GLY A 259 -15.98 -3.95 -13.46
CA GLY A 259 -16.56 -3.38 -14.68
C GLY A 259 -17.59 -2.29 -14.35
N GLU A 260 -17.43 -1.10 -14.93
CA GLU A 260 -18.45 -0.05 -14.90
C GLU A 260 -19.56 -0.38 -15.91
N GLY A 261 -20.72 -0.81 -15.42
CA GLY A 261 -21.95 -0.84 -16.20
C GLY A 261 -22.63 0.53 -16.14
N GLY A 262 -22.20 1.49 -16.95
CA GLY A 262 -22.80 2.82 -17.00
C GLY A 262 -22.47 3.59 -18.28
N ALA A 263 -23.50 4.14 -18.92
CA ALA A 263 -23.41 4.92 -20.15
C ALA A 263 -22.49 6.16 -20.01
N PRO A 264 -21.86 6.64 -21.11
CA PRO A 264 -20.99 7.82 -21.06
C PRO A 264 -21.82 9.08 -20.78
N GLY A 265 -21.74 9.62 -19.56
CA GLY A 265 -22.35 10.91 -19.23
C GLY A 265 -22.78 11.11 -17.78
N ALA A 266 -22.76 10.09 -16.92
CA ALA A 266 -23.09 10.28 -15.50
C ALA A 266 -21.84 10.67 -14.71
N GLY A 267 -21.79 11.92 -14.25
CA GLY A 267 -20.84 12.36 -13.24
C GLY A 267 -20.95 11.46 -12.01
N TRP A 268 -19.80 11.11 -11.43
CA TRP A 268 -19.72 10.40 -10.16
C TRP A 268 -20.39 11.27 -9.10
N SER A 269 -21.55 10.86 -8.59
CA SER A 269 -22.30 11.64 -7.60
C SER A 269 -21.70 11.44 -6.21
N ASP A 270 -21.24 12.54 -5.62
CA ASP A 270 -20.87 12.62 -4.21
C ASP A 270 -22.10 12.37 -3.34
N GLY A 271 -22.09 11.29 -2.56
CA GLY A 271 -23.00 11.13 -1.41
C GLY A 271 -24.01 10.00 -1.45
N GLY A 272 -23.98 9.11 -2.45
CA GLY A 272 -24.74 7.86 -2.36
C GLY A 272 -23.97 6.82 -1.54
N ALA A 273 -24.55 6.32 -0.44
CA ALA A 273 -24.11 5.05 0.14
C ALA A 273 -24.19 3.98 -0.96
N LEU A 274 -23.06 3.68 -1.60
CA LEU A 274 -22.98 2.67 -2.63
C LEU A 274 -23.20 1.32 -1.95
N THR A 275 -24.37 0.72 -2.18
CA THR A 275 -24.52 -0.71 -2.03
C THR A 275 -23.49 -1.34 -2.96
N ALA A 276 -22.42 -1.88 -2.40
CA ALA A 276 -21.41 -2.61 -3.16
C ALA A 276 -22.13 -3.64 -4.04
N PRO A 277 -21.84 -3.72 -5.35
CA PRO A 277 -22.37 -4.81 -6.14
C PRO A 277 -21.89 -6.12 -5.51
N VAL A 278 -22.82 -6.93 -5.03
CA VAL A 278 -22.54 -8.32 -4.69
C VAL A 278 -22.12 -8.96 -6.01
N LEU A 279 -20.86 -9.39 -6.10
CA LEU A 279 -20.42 -10.21 -7.23
C LEU A 279 -21.24 -11.50 -7.20
N ALA A 280 -22.25 -11.60 -8.08
CA ALA A 280 -22.81 -12.88 -8.46
C ALA A 280 -21.76 -13.56 -9.35
N ALA A 281 -21.12 -14.60 -8.83
CA ALA A 281 -20.30 -15.49 -9.65
C ALA A 281 -21.22 -16.11 -10.70
N ALA A 282 -21.06 -15.73 -11.97
CA ALA A 282 -21.66 -16.44 -13.08
C ALA A 282 -20.95 -17.80 -13.18
N ALA A 283 -21.58 -18.85 -12.63
CA ALA A 283 -21.19 -20.21 -12.90
C ALA A 283 -21.33 -20.43 -14.42
N ALA A 284 -20.22 -20.81 -15.07
CA ALA A 284 -20.27 -21.32 -16.43
C ALA A 284 -20.93 -22.70 -16.38
N ASP A 285 -22.25 -22.74 -16.59
CA ASP A 285 -22.99 -23.99 -16.75
C ASP A 285 -22.59 -24.68 -18.06
N GLY A 286 -21.70 -25.66 -17.93
CA GLY A 286 -21.52 -26.73 -18.90
C GLY A 286 -22.06 -28.03 -18.29
N GLY A 287 -23.34 -28.34 -18.50
CA GLY A 287 -23.93 -29.56 -17.94
C GLY A 287 -25.37 -29.80 -18.38
N THR A 288 -25.50 -30.58 -19.44
CA THR A 288 -26.74 -31.04 -20.07
C THR A 288 -27.73 -31.72 -19.11
N ALA A 289 -29.01 -31.45 -19.37
CA ALA A 289 -30.25 -31.90 -18.74
C ALA A 289 -30.33 -33.35 -18.21
N CYS A 290 -31.06 -33.53 -17.10
CA CYS A 290 -32.32 -34.30 -17.08
C CYS A 290 -33.09 -34.17 -15.74
N CYS A 291 -34.41 -34.28 -15.84
CA CYS A 291 -35.43 -34.50 -14.80
C CYS A 291 -36.22 -33.28 -14.29
N SER A 292 -37.43 -33.23 -14.83
CA SER A 292 -38.59 -32.40 -14.55
C SER A 292 -39.16 -32.56 -13.13
N GLY A 293 -39.75 -31.47 -12.62
CA GLY A 293 -40.96 -31.48 -11.78
C GLY A 293 -40.73 -31.41 -10.28
N LEU A 294 -41.09 -30.29 -9.63
CA LEU A 294 -42.42 -30.09 -9.05
C LEU A 294 -42.54 -28.71 -8.38
N LEU A 295 -43.80 -28.30 -8.29
CA LEU A 295 -44.34 -27.02 -7.87
C LEU A 295 -44.28 -26.77 -6.35
N ALA A 296 -44.08 -25.49 -6.02
CA ALA A 296 -44.88 -24.67 -5.11
C ALA A 296 -44.86 -24.85 -3.57
N ASP A 297 -44.78 -23.67 -2.96
CA ASP A 297 -45.52 -23.17 -1.80
C ASP A 297 -45.00 -23.43 -0.38
N ALA A 298 -44.73 -22.33 0.32
CA ALA A 298 -44.94 -22.17 1.77
C ALA A 298 -44.65 -20.71 2.18
N ALA A 299 -45.64 -19.84 1.95
CA ALA A 299 -45.84 -18.68 2.81
C ALA A 299 -46.75 -19.07 3.99
N SER A 300 -46.49 -18.50 5.17
CA SER A 300 -47.36 -18.34 6.35
C SER A 300 -47.00 -19.12 7.63
N ARG A 301 -47.11 -18.39 8.75
CA ARG A 301 -47.06 -18.73 10.20
C ARG A 301 -45.64 -18.67 10.83
N MET A 302 -45.39 -17.95 11.92
CA MET A 302 -46.20 -17.63 13.11
C MET A 302 -45.93 -16.23 13.66
N GLU A 303 -46.99 -15.44 13.86
CA GLU A 303 -47.16 -14.62 15.06
C GLU A 303 -47.84 -15.48 16.15
N SER A 304 -47.76 -15.01 17.39
CA SER A 304 -48.27 -15.55 18.67
C SER A 304 -47.35 -16.55 19.40
N GLY A 305 -46.60 -15.99 20.35
CA GLY A 305 -45.82 -16.62 21.41
C GLY A 305 -45.15 -15.55 22.25
#